data_AF-A0A345ZI30-F1
#
_entry.id   AF-A0A345ZI30-F1
#
_cell.length_a   1.000
_cell.length_b   1.000
_cell.length_c   1.000
_cell.angle_alpha   90.00
_cell.angle_beta   90.00
_cell.angle_gamma   90.00
#
_symmetry.space_group_name_H-M   'P 1'
#
loop_
_entity.id
_entity.type
_entity.pdbx_description
1 polymer ?
#
loop_
_entity_poly.entity_id
_entity_poly.type
_entity_poly.pdbx_seq_one_letter_code
_entity_poly.pdbx_strand_id
1 'polypeptide(L)'
;MTLRLDIAPAPATVRDYAEDAVRNMQAMYGVRLDYSVGSLAHVDRVLAEWREGGAPLEAINKSLYAFGSYAGEVLREQEPGRWIEPPRVDHGSIDTLFLFVRLFDGREWPAIARTVDAFLDPDAPKLHTSLTTLLAT
;
A
#
# COMPACT_ATOMS: atom_id res chain seq x y z
N MET A 1 -3.59 -10.93 16.67
CA MET A 1 -3.29 -9.86 15.70
C MET A 1 -3.80 -10.34 14.36
N THR A 2 -4.91 -9.79 13.87
CA THR A 2 -5.66 -10.41 12.78
C THR A 2 -5.82 -9.44 11.61
N LEU A 3 -5.25 -9.83 10.47
CA LEU A 3 -5.43 -9.14 9.20
C LEU A 3 -6.72 -9.65 8.56
N ARG A 4 -7.66 -8.75 8.27
CA ARG A 4 -8.99 -9.10 7.73
C ARG A 4 -8.92 -9.20 6.21
N LEU A 5 -8.80 -10.42 5.67
CA LEU A 5 -8.71 -10.63 4.22
C LEU A 5 -10.06 -10.46 3.50
N ASP A 6 -11.18 -10.62 4.21
CA ASP A 6 -12.53 -10.45 3.67
C ASP A 6 -12.85 -9.01 3.23
N ILE A 7 -12.08 -8.04 3.73
CA ILE A 7 -12.19 -6.62 3.35
C ILE A 7 -11.01 -6.16 2.48
N ALA A 8 -10.13 -7.07 2.05
CA ALA A 8 -9.03 -6.71 1.16
C ALA A 8 -9.56 -6.22 -0.21
N PRO A 9 -8.87 -5.27 -0.87
CA PRO A 9 -9.31 -4.76 -2.16
C PRO A 9 -9.20 -5.85 -3.24
N ALA A 10 -10.18 -5.83 -4.15
CA ALA A 10 -10.18 -6.61 -5.38
C ALA A 10 -9.84 -5.70 -6.57
N PRO A 11 -9.51 -6.24 -7.76
CA PRO A 11 -9.16 -5.40 -8.91
C PRO A 11 -10.23 -4.36 -9.26
N ALA A 12 -11.50 -4.66 -8.99
CA ALA A 12 -12.62 -3.76 -9.21
C ALA A 12 -12.76 -2.65 -8.16
N THR A 13 -12.19 -2.81 -6.95
CA THR A 13 -12.39 -1.88 -5.82
C THR A 13 -11.10 -1.19 -5.38
N VAL A 14 -9.93 -1.64 -5.84
CA VAL A 14 -8.62 -1.09 -5.44
C VAL A 14 -8.49 0.41 -5.70
N ARG A 15 -9.09 0.93 -6.77
CA ARG A 15 -9.11 2.38 -7.04
C ARG A 15 -9.93 3.15 -6.00
N ASP A 16 -11.09 2.64 -5.59
CA ASP A 16 -11.92 3.27 -4.56
C ASP A 16 -11.18 3.31 -3.21
N TYR A 17 -10.41 2.27 -2.90
CA TYR A 17 -9.54 2.24 -1.73
C TYR A 17 -8.43 3.31 -1.79
N ALA A 18 -7.81 3.50 -2.96
CA ALA A 18 -6.83 4.56 -3.15
C ALA A 18 -7.46 5.96 -2.94
N GLU A 19 -8.68 6.17 -3.43
CA GLU A 19 -9.40 7.43 -3.19
C GLU A 19 -9.81 7.61 -1.73
N ASP A 20 -10.18 6.54 -1.03
CA ASP A 20 -10.42 6.55 0.42
C ASP A 20 -9.18 7.05 1.17
N ALA A 21 -7.97 6.63 0.79
CA ALA A 21 -6.73 7.13 1.36
C ALA A 21 -6.56 8.65 1.14
N VAL A 22 -6.81 9.13 -0.09
CA VAL A 22 -6.73 10.57 -0.40
C VAL A 22 -7.70 11.38 0.46
N ARG A 23 -8.97 10.94 0.52
CA ARG A 23 -10.01 11.60 1.33
C ARG A 23 -9.65 11.62 2.82
N ASN A 24 -9.23 10.47 3.36
CA ASN A 24 -8.92 10.33 4.77
C ASN A 24 -7.66 11.11 5.17
N MET A 25 -6.63 11.17 4.31
CA MET A 25 -5.44 11.97 4.57
C MET A 25 -5.75 13.47 4.62
N GLN A 26 -6.58 13.94 3.70
CA GLN A 26 -7.02 15.33 3.70
C GLN A 26 -7.86 15.64 4.95
N ALA A 27 -8.81 14.77 5.29
CA ALA A 27 -9.74 15.00 6.41
C ALA A 27 -9.06 14.92 7.78
N MET A 28 -8.17 13.94 7.98
CA MET A 28 -7.61 13.64 9.31
C MET A 28 -6.27 14.37 9.56
N TYR A 29 -5.49 14.63 8.50
CA TYR A 29 -4.15 15.20 8.62
C TYR A 29 -3.98 16.53 7.89
N GLY A 30 -4.97 16.98 7.11
CA GLY A 30 -4.82 18.16 6.25
C GLY A 30 -3.76 17.97 5.15
N VAL A 31 -3.40 16.72 4.84
CA VAL A 31 -2.36 16.37 3.88
C VAL A 31 -2.99 15.96 2.57
N ARG A 32 -2.54 16.59 1.48
CA ARG A 32 -2.92 16.22 0.12
C ARG A 32 -2.03 15.08 -0.38
N LEU A 33 -2.66 13.96 -0.70
CA LEU A 33 -2.09 12.89 -1.51
C LEU A 33 -2.42 13.16 -2.98
N ASP A 34 -1.40 13.30 -3.84
CA ASP A 34 -1.51 13.79 -5.22
C ASP A 34 -1.07 12.78 -6.28
N TYR A 35 -0.96 11.50 -5.91
CA TYR A 35 -0.47 10.39 -6.71
C TYR A 35 0.99 10.52 -7.20
N SER A 36 1.77 11.46 -6.64
CA SER A 36 3.22 11.52 -6.87
C SER A 36 3.99 10.52 -6.01
N VAL A 37 5.17 10.10 -6.45
CA VAL A 37 6.10 9.31 -5.61
C VAL A 37 6.38 10.02 -4.29
N GLY A 38 6.59 11.35 -4.32
CA GLY A 38 6.90 12.15 -3.13
C GLY A 38 5.80 12.10 -2.06
N SER A 39 4.53 12.02 -2.47
CA SER A 39 3.41 11.92 -1.53
C SER A 39 3.43 10.64 -0.67
N LEU A 40 4.14 9.59 -1.07
CA LEU A 40 4.29 8.37 -0.25
C LEU A 40 5.05 8.63 1.04
N ALA A 41 5.91 9.64 1.11
CA ALA A 41 6.59 10.01 2.35
C ALA A 41 5.60 10.42 3.45
N HIS A 42 4.42 10.96 3.07
CA HIS A 42 3.37 11.26 4.04
C HIS A 42 2.68 9.99 4.57
N VAL A 43 2.51 8.99 3.71
CA VAL A 43 1.98 7.68 4.11
C VAL A 43 2.95 7.00 5.08
N ASP A 44 4.24 6.95 4.72
CA ASP A 44 5.30 6.37 5.57
C ASP A 44 5.33 7.00 6.97
N ARG A 45 5.17 8.32 7.06
CA ARG A 45 5.09 9.05 8.34
C ARG A 45 3.88 8.60 9.17
N VAL A 46 2.69 8.53 8.57
CA VAL A 46 1.47 8.12 9.29
C VAL A 46 1.55 6.68 9.76
N LEU A 47 2.11 5.76 8.96
CA LEU A 47 2.34 4.38 9.38
C LEU A 47 3.28 4.31 10.59
N ALA A 48 4.33 5.12 10.60
CA ALA A 48 5.25 5.21 11.73
C ALA A 48 4.55 5.75 12.98
N GLU A 49 3.78 6.83 12.85
CA GLU A 49 3.00 7.42 13.96
C GLU A 49 2.01 6.41 14.56
N TRP A 50 1.28 5.65 13.73
CA TRP A 50 0.36 4.62 14.20
C TRP A 50 1.07 3.46 14.89
N ARG A 51 2.21 3.01 14.37
CA ARG A 51 3.01 1.94 14.98
C ARG A 51 3.53 2.39 16.35
N GLU A 52 4.13 3.57 16.43
CA GLU A 52 4.68 4.14 17.67
C GLU A 52 3.58 4.42 18.70
N GLY A 53 2.38 4.80 18.23
CA GLY A 53 1.18 4.93 19.05
C GLY A 53 0.54 3.61 19.48
N GLY A 54 1.08 2.45 19.08
CA GLY A 54 0.57 1.13 19.43
C GLY A 54 -0.81 0.83 18.82
N ALA A 55 -1.11 1.39 17.65
CA ALA A 55 -2.39 1.18 16.99
C ALA A 55 -2.64 -0.33 16.76
N PRO A 56 -3.79 -0.87 17.18
CA PRO A 56 -4.07 -2.28 16.95
C PRO A 56 -4.35 -2.52 15.47
N LEU A 57 -3.68 -3.53 14.89
CA LEU A 57 -3.80 -3.87 13.46
C LEU A 57 -5.26 -4.00 13.00
N GLU A 58 -6.10 -4.59 13.84
CA GLU A 58 -7.53 -4.81 13.57
C GLU A 58 -8.31 -3.50 13.34
N ALA A 59 -7.92 -2.42 14.02
CA ALA A 59 -8.56 -1.12 13.87
C ALA A 59 -8.10 -0.34 12.63
N ILE A 60 -6.95 -0.70 12.05
CA ILE A 60 -6.34 0.03 10.93
C ILE A 60 -6.29 -0.78 9.63
N ASN A 61 -6.80 -2.03 9.62
CA ASN A 61 -6.81 -2.90 8.43
C ASN A 61 -7.29 -2.17 7.16
N LYS A 62 -8.44 -1.48 7.22
CA LYS A 62 -8.98 -0.75 6.07
C LYS A 62 -8.04 0.38 5.61
N SER A 63 -7.42 1.08 6.55
CA SER A 63 -6.47 2.16 6.25
C SER A 63 -5.19 1.64 5.61
N LEU A 64 -4.65 0.50 6.07
CA LEU A 64 -3.49 -0.15 5.45
C LEU A 64 -3.79 -0.55 4.01
N TYR A 65 -4.99 -1.09 3.74
CA TYR A 65 -5.41 -1.42 2.39
C TYR A 65 -5.61 -0.18 1.52
N ALA A 66 -6.17 0.89 2.07
CA ALA A 66 -6.32 2.15 1.36
C ALA A 66 -4.96 2.73 0.98
N PHE A 67 -4.00 2.76 1.90
CA PHE A 67 -2.63 3.23 1.66
C PHE A 67 -1.86 2.36 0.68
N GLY A 68 -1.98 1.03 0.78
CA GLY A 68 -1.37 0.11 -0.18
C GLY A 68 -1.94 0.24 -1.58
N SER A 69 -3.26 0.44 -1.68
CA SER A 69 -3.94 0.70 -2.95
C SER A 69 -3.49 2.03 -3.55
N TYR A 70 -3.42 3.08 -2.74
CA TYR A 70 -2.88 4.37 -3.14
C TYR A 70 -1.45 4.25 -3.66
N ALA A 71 -0.58 3.52 -2.96
CA ALA A 71 0.80 3.31 -3.38
C ALA A 71 0.88 2.60 -4.73
N GLY A 72 0.08 1.55 -4.96
CA GLY A 72 0.08 0.91 -6.28
C GLY A 72 -0.47 1.79 -7.39
N GLU A 73 -1.44 2.67 -7.11
CA GLU A 73 -1.87 3.69 -8.09
C GLU A 73 -0.77 4.71 -8.36
N VAL A 74 0.00 5.17 -7.35
CA VAL A 74 1.17 6.03 -7.57
C VAL A 74 2.15 5.40 -8.56
N LEU A 75 2.46 4.11 -8.42
CA LEU A 75 3.31 3.39 -9.38
C LEU A 75 2.70 3.40 -10.79
N ARG A 76 1.40 3.13 -10.91
CA ARG A 76 0.71 3.08 -12.21
C ARG A 76 0.61 4.43 -12.91
N GLU A 77 0.65 5.53 -12.16
CA GLU A 77 0.76 6.88 -12.71
C GLU A 77 2.17 7.19 -13.24
N GLN A 78 3.21 6.54 -12.70
CA GLN A 78 4.59 6.72 -13.20
C GLN A 78 4.89 5.82 -14.40
N GLU A 79 4.41 4.58 -14.37
CA GLU A 79 4.71 3.58 -15.39
C GLU A 79 3.50 2.67 -15.68
N PRO A 80 3.28 2.29 -16.96
CA PRO A 80 2.16 1.46 -17.34
C PRO A 80 2.25 0.06 -16.73
N GLY A 81 1.22 -0.27 -15.96
CA GLY A 81 1.10 -1.56 -15.28
C GLY A 81 -0.34 -1.93 -14.99
N ARG A 82 -0.53 -3.12 -14.44
CA ARG A 82 -1.84 -3.64 -14.03
C ARG A 82 -1.79 -4.24 -12.65
N TRP A 83 -2.91 -4.15 -11.93
CA TRP A 83 -3.11 -4.93 -10.72
C TRP A 83 -3.27 -6.41 -11.08
N ILE A 84 -2.60 -7.27 -10.33
CA ILE A 84 -2.61 -8.72 -10.49
C ILE A 84 -3.13 -9.34 -9.20
N GLU A 85 -4.02 -10.31 -9.33
CA GLU A 85 -4.44 -11.14 -8.20
C GLU A 85 -3.28 -12.03 -7.73
N PRO A 86 -3.08 -12.19 -6.41
CA PRO A 86 -2.06 -13.08 -5.91
C PRO A 86 -2.35 -14.53 -6.34
N PRO A 87 -1.30 -15.34 -6.57
CA PRO A 87 -1.49 -16.75 -6.88
C PRO A 87 -2.20 -17.46 -5.72
N ARG A 88 -3.29 -18.19 -6.02
CA ARG A 88 -4.17 -18.83 -5.03
C ARG A 88 -3.54 -20.00 -4.24
N VAL A 89 -2.28 -20.33 -4.50
CA VAL A 89 -1.70 -21.64 -4.19
C VAL A 89 -1.04 -21.76 -2.82
N ASP A 90 -0.72 -20.68 -2.10
CA ASP A 90 -0.35 -20.78 -0.69
C ASP A 90 -0.41 -19.42 0.02
N HIS A 91 -1.15 -19.35 1.13
CA HIS A 91 -1.27 -18.16 2.00
C HIS A 91 -0.10 -18.06 2.98
N GLY A 92 1.08 -18.58 2.61
CA GLY A 92 2.21 -18.76 3.53
C GLY A 92 2.99 -17.49 3.88
N SER A 93 2.95 -16.45 3.02
CA SER A 93 3.63 -15.16 3.25
C SER A 93 2.68 -13.99 2.99
N ILE A 94 2.85 -12.89 3.74
CA ILE A 94 2.09 -11.63 3.53
C ILE A 94 2.23 -11.14 2.07
N ASP A 95 3.39 -11.39 1.45
CA ASP A 95 3.68 -11.04 0.05
C ASP A 95 2.71 -11.67 -0.97
N THR A 96 2.09 -12.79 -0.63
CA THR A 96 1.18 -13.53 -1.51
C THR A 96 -0.29 -13.39 -1.12
N LEU A 97 -0.62 -12.55 -0.13
CA LEU A 97 -2.01 -12.38 0.33
C LEU A 97 -2.80 -11.35 -0.46
N PHE A 98 -2.11 -10.41 -1.13
CA PHE A 98 -2.74 -9.20 -1.67
C PHE A 98 -2.50 -8.99 -3.15
N LEU A 99 -3.32 -8.12 -3.73
CA LEU A 99 -3.04 -7.59 -5.06
C LEU A 99 -1.66 -6.93 -5.10
N PHE A 100 -0.97 -7.11 -6.22
CA PHE A 100 0.29 -6.44 -6.52
C PHE A 100 0.21 -5.79 -7.90
N VAL A 101 1.07 -4.80 -8.14
CA VAL A 101 1.17 -4.19 -9.46
C VAL A 101 2.26 -4.91 -10.25
N ARG A 102 1.95 -5.29 -11.49
CA ARG A 102 2.92 -5.76 -12.48
C ARG A 102 3.02 -4.76 -13.61
N LEU A 103 4.19 -4.17 -13.79
CA LEU A 103 4.52 -3.31 -14.92
C LEU A 103 4.58 -4.13 -16.21
N PHE A 104 4.44 -3.45 -17.35
CA PHE A 104 4.44 -4.13 -18.65
C PHE A 104 5.79 -4.75 -19.03
N ASP A 105 6.88 -4.26 -18.44
CA ASP A 105 8.22 -4.85 -18.56
C ASP A 105 8.45 -6.08 -17.65
N GLY A 106 7.45 -6.45 -16.84
CA GLY A 106 7.48 -7.61 -15.97
C GLY A 106 7.95 -7.35 -14.54
N ARG A 107 8.41 -6.13 -14.21
CA ARG A 107 8.70 -5.78 -12.81
C ARG A 107 7.42 -5.82 -11.97
N GLU A 108 7.56 -6.27 -10.73
CA GLU A 108 6.44 -6.45 -9.81
C GLU A 108 6.66 -5.66 -8.53
N TRP A 109 5.57 -5.13 -7.98
CA TRP A 109 5.60 -4.40 -6.73
C TRP A 109 4.39 -4.74 -5.85
N PRO A 110 4.59 -5.43 -4.72
CA PRO A 110 3.52 -5.86 -3.83
C PRO A 110 3.11 -4.72 -2.89
N ALA A 111 2.50 -3.67 -3.45
CA ALA A 111 2.24 -2.40 -2.76
C ALA A 111 1.46 -2.54 -1.43
N ILE A 112 0.45 -3.42 -1.38
CA ILE A 112 -0.36 -3.64 -0.18
C ILE A 112 0.42 -4.42 0.88
N ALA A 113 1.05 -5.54 0.51
CA ALA A 113 1.88 -6.32 1.42
C ALA A 113 2.98 -5.45 2.04
N ARG A 114 3.68 -4.68 1.20
CA ARG A 114 4.74 -3.77 1.64
C ARG A 114 4.24 -2.66 2.58
N THR A 115 3.00 -2.22 2.42
CA THR A 115 2.37 -1.25 3.34
C THR A 115 2.11 -1.87 4.70
N VAL A 116 1.64 -3.13 4.72
CA VAL A 116 1.48 -3.91 5.96
C VAL A 116 2.84 -4.12 6.62
N ASP A 117 3.86 -4.51 5.88
CA ASP A 117 5.22 -4.71 6.41
C ASP A 117 5.81 -3.42 6.99
N ALA A 118 5.68 -2.29 6.28
CA ALA A 118 6.14 -0.99 6.77
C ALA A 118 5.45 -0.55 8.06
N PHE A 119 4.23 -1.02 8.32
CA PHE A 119 3.54 -0.82 9.58
C PHE A 119 4.03 -1.79 10.67
N LEU A 120 4.19 -3.08 10.35
CA LEU A 120 4.54 -4.12 11.33
C LEU A 120 6.00 -4.08 11.77
N ASP A 121 6.91 -3.72 10.87
CA ASP A 121 8.34 -3.75 11.09
C ASP A 121 8.94 -2.33 10.90
N PRO A 122 9.55 -1.73 11.95
CA PRO A 122 10.18 -0.42 11.83
C PRO A 122 11.34 -0.40 10.82
N ASP A 123 12.02 -1.53 10.62
CA ASP A 123 13.17 -1.69 9.72
C ASP A 123 12.76 -2.06 8.29
N ALA A 124 11.49 -2.37 8.05
CA ALA A 124 10.99 -2.61 6.70
C ALA A 124 11.20 -1.37 5.81
N PRO A 125 11.58 -1.56 4.52
CA PRO A 125 11.86 -0.43 3.66
C PRO A 125 10.59 0.39 3.40
N LYS A 126 10.72 1.70 3.54
CA LYS A 126 9.64 2.68 3.34
C LYS A 126 9.07 2.63 1.92
N LEU A 127 7.78 2.91 1.78
CA LEU A 127 7.08 2.90 0.50
C LEU A 127 7.74 3.84 -0.50
N HIS A 128 8.04 5.07 -0.07
CA HIS A 128 8.71 6.07 -0.89
C HIS A 128 10.06 5.55 -1.43
N THR A 129 10.93 5.06 -0.55
CA THR A 129 12.27 4.59 -0.93
C THR A 129 12.18 3.35 -1.81
N SER A 130 11.32 2.38 -1.47
CA SER A 130 11.17 1.18 -2.28
C SER A 130 10.66 1.47 -3.69
N LEU A 131 9.68 2.38 -3.84
CA LEU A 131 9.17 2.73 -5.15
C LEU A 131 10.22 3.49 -5.96
N THR A 132 10.94 4.42 -5.33
CA THR A 132 12.03 5.14 -5.97
C THR A 132 13.11 4.19 -6.50
N THR A 133 13.50 3.18 -5.72
CA THR A 133 14.47 2.16 -6.15
C THR A 133 13.93 1.33 -7.32
N LEU A 134 12.65 0.95 -7.29
CA LEU A 134 12.03 0.19 -8.38
C LEU A 134 12.08 0.96 -9.70
N LEU A 135 11.68 2.24 -9.68
CA LEU A 135 11.64 3.13 -10.85
C LEU A 135 13.02 3.49 -11.40
N ALA A 136 14.09 3.32 -10.60
CA ALA A 136 15.47 3.58 -11.01
C ALA A 136 16.15 2.37 -11.69
N THR A 137 15.47 1.22 -11.75
CA THR A 137 15.95 -0.02 -12.40
C THR A 137 15.61 -0.01 -13.88
#